data_AF-A0A352VLR6-F1
#
_entry.id   AF-A0A352VLR6-F1
#
_cell.length_a   1.000
_cell.length_b   1.000
_cell.length_c   1.000
_cell.angle_alpha   90.00
_cell.angle_beta   90.00
_cell.angle_gamma   90.00
#
_symmetry.space_group_name_H-M   'P 1'
#
loop_
_entity.id
_entity.type
_entity.pdbx_description
1 polymer ?
#
loop_
_entity_poly.entity_id
_entity_poly.type
_entity_poly.pdbx_seq_one_letter_code
_entity_poly.pdbx_strand_id
1 'polypeptide(L)'
;EDEPMRLYYPWVDFTTAMLTAYGTMAAILERQKTGRGQQVEGSLLMSALTVGNTTLIEQSVIEADRVGTGNRAQTAAPSDCFRTADGWVLVAVVGHPLFKRWADLMGESHWLDDPRFK
;
A
#
# COMPACT_ATOMS: atom_id res chain seq x y z
N GLU A 1 19.11 -3.28 2.51
CA GLU A 1 18.05 -3.14 1.48
C GLU A 1 17.77 -4.47 0.78
N ASP A 2 18.72 -5.40 0.74
CA ASP A 2 18.57 -6.69 0.03
C ASP A 2 18.02 -7.88 0.85
N GLU A 3 17.71 -7.69 2.13
CA GLU A 3 17.16 -8.76 2.97
C GLU A 3 15.64 -8.61 3.14
N PRO A 4 14.84 -9.68 3.03
CA PRO A 4 13.40 -9.64 3.30
C PRO A 4 13.11 -9.13 4.71
N MET A 5 12.33 -8.05 4.81
CA MET A 5 11.98 -7.43 6.08
C MET A 5 10.60 -7.87 6.55
N ARG A 6 10.53 -8.39 7.78
CA ARG A 6 9.26 -8.65 8.45
C ARG A 6 8.68 -7.33 8.99
N LEU A 7 7.38 -7.11 8.78
CA LEU A 7 6.64 -6.09 9.52
C LEU A 7 6.42 -6.51 10.98
N TYR A 8 6.76 -5.63 11.92
CA TYR A 8 6.67 -5.90 13.36
C TYR A 8 5.24 -6.25 13.79
N TYR A 9 4.25 -5.50 13.30
CA TYR A 9 2.85 -5.71 13.62
C TYR A 9 2.23 -6.82 12.75
N PRO A 10 1.40 -7.70 13.32
CA PRO A 10 0.83 -8.85 12.63
C PRO A 10 -0.38 -8.46 11.76
N TRP A 11 -0.16 -7.61 10.76
CA TRP A 11 -1.26 -7.09 9.92
C TRP A 11 -2.04 -8.18 9.18
N VAL A 12 -1.39 -9.28 8.80
CA VAL A 12 -2.04 -10.41 8.10
C VAL A 12 -3.07 -11.07 9.00
N ASP A 13 -2.76 -11.23 10.29
CA ASP A 13 -3.67 -11.83 11.28
C ASP A 13 -4.91 -10.94 11.45
N PHE A 14 -4.70 -9.63 11.65
CA PHE A 14 -5.81 -8.67 11.79
C PHE A 14 -6.68 -8.63 10.54
N THR A 15 -6.08 -8.60 9.35
CA THR A 15 -6.81 -8.58 8.07
C THR A 15 -7.64 -9.85 7.92
N THR A 16 -7.05 -11.01 8.20
CA THR A 16 -7.74 -12.31 8.10
C THR A 16 -8.90 -12.39 9.08
N ALA A 17 -8.70 -11.95 10.33
CA ALA A 17 -9.74 -11.91 11.34
C ALA A 17 -10.90 -10.99 10.91
N MET A 18 -10.60 -9.79 10.40
CA MET A 18 -11.61 -8.84 9.92
C MET A 18 -12.41 -9.39 8.73
N LEU A 19 -11.74 -9.97 7.74
CA LEU A 19 -12.40 -10.57 6.57
C LEU A 19 -13.25 -11.78 6.96
N THR A 20 -12.77 -12.62 7.86
CA THR A 20 -13.52 -13.79 8.36
C THR A 20 -14.74 -13.34 9.19
N ALA A 21 -14.59 -12.31 10.02
CA ALA A 21 -15.70 -11.73 10.76
C ALA A 21 -16.75 -11.13 9.80
N TYR A 22 -16.31 -10.43 8.75
CA TYR A 22 -17.20 -9.90 7.72
C TYR A 22 -17.94 -11.01 6.97
N GLY A 23 -17.23 -12.06 6.54
CA GLY A 23 -17.84 -13.25 5.91
C GLY A 23 -18.85 -13.94 6.85
N THR A 24 -18.56 -14.00 8.15
CA THR A 24 -19.46 -14.55 9.16
C THR A 24 -20.73 -13.70 9.31
N MET A 25 -20.60 -12.37 9.34
CA MET A 25 -21.76 -11.47 9.34
C MET A 25 -22.63 -11.65 8.09
N ALA A 26 -22.01 -11.81 6.91
CA ALA A 26 -22.73 -12.09 5.67
C ALA A 26 -23.47 -13.45 5.74
N ALA A 27 -22.84 -14.49 6.27
CA ALA A 27 -23.48 -15.79 6.47
C ALA A 27 -24.66 -15.73 7.46
N ILE A 28 -24.56 -14.93 8.52
CA ILE A 28 -25.66 -14.68 9.46
C ILE A 28 -26.82 -13.97 8.76
N LEU A 29 -26.53 -12.93 7.97
CA LEU A 29 -27.55 -12.20 7.21
C LEU A 29 -28.28 -13.11 6.22
N GLU A 30 -27.56 -14.00 5.54
CA GLU A 30 -28.16 -14.97 4.62
C GLU A 30 -28.97 -16.04 5.34
N ARG A 31 -28.53 -16.46 6.53
CA ARG A 31 -29.30 -17.36 7.39
C ARG A 31 -30.64 -16.74 7.80
N GLN A 32 -30.73 -15.43 8.02
CA GLN A 32 -32.02 -14.77 8.34
C GLN A 32 -33.04 -14.92 7.21
N LYS A 33 -32.60 -15.00 5.95
CA LYS A 33 -33.46 -15.15 4.78
C LYS A 33 -33.79 -16.61 4.48
N THR A 34 -32.80 -17.48 4.60
CA THR A 34 -32.89 -18.88 4.12
C THR A 34 -33.15 -19.89 5.23
N GLY A 35 -32.92 -19.52 6.49
CA GLY A 35 -32.92 -20.43 7.64
C GLY A 35 -31.69 -21.34 7.74
N ARG A 36 -30.75 -21.32 6.76
CA ARG A 36 -29.60 -22.23 6.71
C ARG A 36 -28.29 -21.56 7.10
N GLY A 37 -27.48 -22.23 7.90
CA GLY A 37 -26.10 -21.83 8.16
C GLY A 37 -25.16 -22.13 6.99
N GLN A 38 -23.94 -21.59 7.05
CA GLN A 38 -22.87 -21.81 6.07
C GLN A 38 -21.51 -21.85 6.78
N GLN A 39 -20.52 -22.51 6.18
CA GLN A 39 -19.14 -22.50 6.63
C GLN A 39 -18.42 -21.27 6.06
N VAL A 40 -17.68 -20.57 6.90
CA VAL A 40 -16.86 -19.41 6.50
C VAL A 40 -15.41 -19.74 6.83
N GLU A 41 -14.52 -19.62 5.85
CA GLU A 41 -13.10 -19.93 5.98
C GLU A 41 -12.26 -18.68 5.70
N GLY A 42 -11.28 -18.44 6.58
CA GLY A 42 -10.25 -17.44 6.39
C GLY A 42 -8.90 -18.10 6.07
N SER A 43 -8.06 -17.41 5.30
CA SER A 43 -6.69 -17.85 5.04
C SER A 43 -5.73 -16.68 5.20
N LEU A 44 -4.70 -16.86 6.04
CA LEU A 44 -3.62 -15.89 6.23
C LEU A 44 -2.94 -15.58 4.89
N LEU A 45 -2.65 -16.63 4.10
CA LEU A 45 -2.02 -16.48 2.80
C LEU A 45 -2.92 -15.68 1.83
N MET A 46 -4.20 -16.03 1.72
CA MET A 46 -5.11 -15.30 0.82
C MET A 46 -5.28 -13.84 1.23
N SER A 47 -5.29 -13.55 2.53
CA SER A 47 -5.36 -12.18 3.04
C SER A 47 -4.10 -11.39 2.70
N ALA A 48 -2.92 -12.00 2.87
CA ALA A 48 -1.65 -11.38 2.48
C ALA A 48 -1.60 -11.09 0.97
N LEU A 49 -2.00 -12.06 0.14
CA LEU A 49 -2.06 -11.91 -1.32
C LEU A 49 -3.07 -10.84 -1.75
N THR A 50 -4.20 -10.73 -1.04
CA THR A 50 -5.24 -9.72 -1.34
C THR A 50 -4.72 -8.31 -1.12
N VAL A 51 -4.02 -8.06 -0.01
CA VAL A 51 -3.47 -6.73 0.30
C VAL A 51 -2.24 -6.42 -0.57
N GLY A 52 -1.40 -7.41 -0.84
CA GLY A 52 -0.22 -7.27 -1.71
C GLY A 52 -0.49 -7.41 -3.21
N ASN A 53 -1.76 -7.46 -3.62
CA ASN A 53 -2.15 -7.85 -4.98
C ASN A 53 -1.54 -6.97 -6.08
N THR A 54 -1.37 -5.68 -5.82
CA THR A 54 -0.93 -4.70 -6.82
C THR A 54 0.48 -5.00 -7.30
N THR A 55 1.40 -5.30 -6.39
CA THR A 55 2.79 -5.66 -6.74
C THR A 55 2.87 -7.01 -7.44
N LEU A 56 2.02 -7.97 -7.05
CA LEU A 56 1.97 -9.28 -7.71
C LEU A 56 1.44 -9.17 -9.15
N ILE A 57 0.38 -8.39 -9.35
CA ILE A 57 -0.19 -8.12 -10.67
C ILE A 57 0.87 -7.43 -11.53
N GLU A 58 1.51 -6.39 -11.03
CA GLU A 58 2.56 -5.68 -11.74
C GLU A 58 3.70 -6.60 -12.18
N GLN A 59 4.21 -7.44 -11.28
CA GLN A 59 5.23 -8.44 -11.65
C GLN A 59 4.73 -9.36 -12.77
N SER A 60 3.49 -9.86 -12.68
CA SER A 60 2.95 -10.77 -13.69
C SER A 60 2.70 -10.13 -15.06
N VAL A 61 2.49 -8.82 -15.12
CA VAL A 61 2.11 -8.11 -16.36
C VAL A 61 3.33 -7.50 -17.05
N ILE A 62 4.25 -6.91 -16.28
CA ILE A 62 5.38 -6.15 -16.84
C ILE A 62 6.76 -6.60 -16.34
N GLU A 63 6.84 -7.67 -15.53
CA GLU A 63 8.10 -8.22 -15.02
C GLU A 63 8.99 -7.13 -14.38
N ALA A 64 8.38 -6.29 -13.52
CA ALA A 64 9.03 -5.11 -12.98
C ALA A 64 10.25 -5.41 -12.08
N ASP A 65 10.41 -6.66 -11.62
CA ASP A 65 11.51 -7.15 -10.77
C ASP A 65 11.83 -6.21 -9.60
N ARG A 66 10.77 -5.74 -8.94
CA ARG A 66 10.90 -4.78 -7.85
C ARG A 66 11.66 -5.38 -6.68
N VAL A 67 12.64 -4.64 -6.19
CA VAL A 67 13.39 -4.93 -4.96
C VAL A 67 12.88 -4.06 -3.81
N GLY A 68 13.12 -4.47 -2.57
CA GLY A 68 12.71 -3.69 -1.39
C GLY A 68 13.45 -2.35 -1.32
N THR A 69 12.72 -1.24 -1.26
CA THR A 69 13.28 0.13 -1.21
C THR A 69 13.06 0.82 0.14
N GLY A 70 12.76 0.07 1.19
CA GLY A 70 12.44 0.64 2.50
C GLY A 70 11.21 1.55 2.43
N ASN A 71 11.34 2.79 2.89
CA ASN A 71 10.25 3.78 2.90
C ASN A 71 10.05 4.47 1.55
N ARG A 72 11.03 4.39 0.63
CA ARG A 72 10.96 5.07 -0.67
C ARG A 72 9.90 4.41 -1.54
N ALA A 73 8.92 5.18 -2.00
CA ALA A 73 7.92 4.70 -2.94
C ALA A 73 8.56 4.37 -4.30
N GLN A 74 7.95 3.42 -5.01
CA GLN A 74 8.51 2.88 -6.24
C GLN A 74 7.77 3.34 -7.52
N THR A 75 6.72 4.13 -7.35
CA THR A 75 5.82 4.62 -8.41
C THR A 75 5.59 6.12 -8.38
N ALA A 76 6.12 6.82 -7.37
CA ALA A 76 5.93 8.25 -7.19
C ALA A 76 7.14 8.88 -6.51
N ALA A 77 7.42 10.15 -6.83
CA ALA A 77 8.50 10.92 -6.22
C ALA A 77 8.14 12.42 -6.18
N PRO A 78 8.64 13.17 -5.18
CA PRO A 78 9.31 12.69 -3.98
C PRO A 78 8.33 11.98 -3.03
N SER A 79 8.64 10.75 -2.62
CA SER A 79 7.81 9.99 -1.71
C SER A 79 8.66 9.04 -0.87
N ASP A 80 9.05 9.49 0.32
CA ASP A 80 9.96 8.81 1.25
C ASP A 80 9.91 9.50 2.63
N CYS A 81 10.64 8.96 3.61
CA CYS A 81 10.97 9.62 4.86
C CYS A 81 12.20 10.53 4.68
N PHE A 82 12.02 11.83 4.87
CA PHE A 82 13.09 12.83 4.79
C PHE A 82 13.47 13.34 6.18
N ARG A 83 14.77 13.49 6.43
CA ARG A 83 15.28 14.03 7.69
C ARG A 83 15.13 15.55 7.74
N THR A 84 14.64 16.07 8.86
CA THR A 84 14.56 17.50 9.17
C THR A 84 15.59 17.88 10.23
N ALA A 85 15.57 19.15 10.68
CA ALA A 85 16.46 19.64 11.74
C ALA A 85 16.23 18.94 13.09
N ASP A 86 15.01 18.52 13.37
CA ASP A 86 14.51 18.05 14.67
C ASP A 86 13.83 16.67 14.62
N GLY A 87 13.77 16.03 13.44
CA GLY A 87 13.11 14.75 13.28
C GLY A 87 13.05 14.25 11.85
N TRP A 88 11.95 13.58 11.55
CA TRP A 88 11.67 12.98 10.25
C TRP A 88 10.27 13.35 9.80
N VAL A 89 10.10 13.59 8.52
CA VAL A 89 8.79 13.79 7.88
C VAL A 89 8.58 12.76 6.79
N LEU A 90 7.38 12.21 6.73
CA LEU A 90 6.94 11.42 5.59
C LEU A 90 6.43 12.38 4.51
N VAL A 91 7.06 12.34 3.34
CA VAL A 91 6.61 13.06 2.15
C VAL A 91 5.95 12.05 1.22
N ALA A 92 4.79 12.40 0.67
CA ALA A 92 4.06 11.57 -0.28
C ALA A 92 3.51 12.45 -1.41
N VAL A 93 4.35 12.69 -2.43
CA VAL A 93 3.95 13.43 -3.62
C VAL A 93 3.60 12.45 -4.73
N VAL A 94 2.32 12.41 -5.08
CA VAL A 94 1.79 11.53 -6.12
C VAL A 94 1.12 12.36 -7.22
N GLY A 95 1.68 12.28 -8.42
CA GLY A 95 1.18 12.99 -9.60
C GLY A 95 1.56 14.47 -9.66
N HIS A 96 1.40 15.03 -10.87
CA HIS A 96 1.85 16.38 -11.21
C HIS A 96 1.24 17.50 -10.34
N PRO A 97 -0.05 17.48 -9.96
CA PRO A 97 -0.62 18.54 -9.11
C PRO A 97 0.04 18.64 -7.73
N LEU A 98 0.40 17.50 -7.13
CA LEU A 98 1.11 17.49 -5.84
C LEU A 98 2.57 17.89 -6.03
N PHE A 99 3.21 17.50 -7.14
CA PHE A 99 4.58 17.92 -7.45
C PHE A 99 4.70 19.43 -7.65
N LYS A 100 3.72 20.06 -8.32
CA LYS A 100 3.63 21.52 -8.40
C LYS A 100 3.59 22.18 -7.04
N ARG A 101 2.68 21.75 -6.17
CA ARG A 101 2.57 22.28 -4.80
C ARG A 101 3.85 22.06 -3.99
N TRP A 102 4.54 20.95 -4.23
CA TRP A 102 5.83 20.65 -3.61
C TRP A 102 6.93 21.59 -4.11
N ALA A 103 7.08 21.78 -5.41
CA ALA A 103 8.05 22.70 -6.00
C ALA A 103 7.84 24.14 -5.49
N ASP A 104 6.59 24.59 -5.44
CA ASP A 104 6.22 25.90 -4.90
C ASP A 104 6.60 26.02 -3.40
N LEU A 105 6.31 24.98 -2.60
CA LEU A 105 6.67 24.93 -1.17
C LEU A 105 8.19 25.02 -0.95
N MET A 106 8.97 24.35 -1.81
CA MET A 106 10.43 24.36 -1.74
C MET A 106 11.04 25.67 -2.27
N GLY A 107 10.23 26.55 -2.89
CA GLY A 107 10.71 27.75 -3.58
C GLY A 107 11.38 27.46 -4.93
N GLU A 108 11.18 26.25 -5.46
CA GLU A 108 11.90 25.71 -6.62
C GLU A 108 10.95 25.45 -7.80
N SER A 109 10.09 26.43 -8.10
CA SER A 109 9.13 26.36 -9.21
C SER A 109 9.76 26.01 -10.58
N HIS A 110 11.05 26.31 -10.76
CA HIS A 110 11.82 25.96 -11.95
C HIS A 110 11.88 24.44 -12.20
N TRP A 111 11.66 23.59 -11.19
CA TRP A 111 11.56 22.14 -11.35
C TRP A 111 10.39 21.70 -12.24
N LEU A 112 9.35 22.51 -12.40
CA LEU A 112 8.19 22.12 -13.22
C LEU A 112 8.49 22.11 -14.71
N ASP A 113 9.51 22.87 -15.13
CA ASP A 113 9.96 22.96 -16.52
C ASP A 113 11.20 22.10 -16.78
N ASP A 114 11.83 21.58 -15.72
CA ASP A 114 13.04 20.76 -15.82
C ASP A 114 12.74 19.40 -16.48
N PRO A 115 13.44 19.03 -17.56
CA PRO A 115 13.20 17.78 -18.28
C PRO A 115 13.41 16.52 -17.43
N ARG A 116 14.13 16.60 -16.30
CA ARG A 116 14.32 15.46 -15.38
C ARG A 116 13.05 15.10 -14.59
N PHE A 117 12.09 16.02 -14.47
CA PHE A 117 10.87 15.86 -13.69
C PHE A 117 9.59 15.83 -14.55
N LYS A 118 9.74 15.61 -15.86
CA LYS A 118 8.63 15.42 -16.80
C LYS A 118 8.14 13.99 -16.83
#